data_AF-A0A3E4S7D7-F1
#
_entry.id   AF-A0A3E4S7D7-F1
#
_cell.length_a   1.000
_cell.length_b   1.000
_cell.length_c   1.000
_cell.angle_alpha   90.00
_cell.angle_beta   90.00
_cell.angle_gamma   90.00
#
_symmetry.space_group_name_H-M   'P 1'
#
loop_
_entity.id
_entity.type
_entity.pdbx_description
1 polymer ?
#
loop_
_entity_poly.entity_id
_entity_poly.type
_entity_poly.pdbx_seq_one_letter_code
_entity_poly.pdbx_strand_id
1 'polypeptide(L)'
;MTEKSTLKKSATLAAAGLVVAGALLAGCGESKAAPMDDAYAGNSGETEKSQEEQSQSQSNGSDSSDSSSSHNDPSTTTSDKKDTGNYKDGNYSINGQYGPVGEDSIDVHLTIKDGNVETVNIIGHPFTTISKNHQDDFAKAINGVVDGKPLKGLKVDKVAGASWTSDAFNKALEVARQEASIQE
;
A
#
# COMPACT_ATOMS: atom_id res chain seq x y z
N MET A 1 48.71 14.20 4.31
CA MET A 1 48.24 15.44 4.98
C MET A 1 46.81 15.17 5.42
N THR A 2 46.62 15.19 6.74
CA THR A 2 45.36 14.82 7.42
C THR A 2 44.54 16.08 7.61
N GLU A 3 43.31 16.12 7.12
CA GLU A 3 42.35 17.13 7.56
C GLU A 3 41.10 16.44 8.11
N LYS A 4 41.08 16.39 9.45
CA LYS A 4 39.90 16.10 10.26
C LYS A 4 39.16 17.43 10.40
N SER A 5 37.92 17.51 9.99
CA SER A 5 37.03 18.58 10.46
C SER A 5 35.78 17.96 11.05
N THR A 6 35.77 17.91 12.39
CA THR A 6 34.62 17.54 13.21
C THR A 6 33.93 18.83 13.60
N LEU A 7 32.76 19.13 13.02
CA LEU A 7 31.89 20.17 13.54
C LEU A 7 30.84 19.53 14.46
N LYS A 8 31.03 19.74 15.76
CA LYS A 8 29.99 19.63 16.77
C LYS A 8 29.30 21.00 16.89
N LYS A 9 27.97 21.04 16.83
CA LYS A 9 27.22 22.05 17.60
C LYS A 9 25.81 21.56 17.92
N SER A 10 25.59 21.33 19.21
CA SER A 10 24.28 21.15 19.84
C SER A 10 23.56 22.49 19.95
N ALA A 11 22.23 22.47 19.91
CA ALA A 11 21.38 23.49 20.52
C ALA A 11 20.03 22.87 20.92
N THR A 12 19.88 22.67 22.23
CA THR A 12 18.62 22.49 22.96
C THR A 12 17.82 23.80 22.99
N LEU A 13 16.49 23.73 22.95
CA LEU A 13 15.59 24.64 23.69
C LEU A 13 14.15 24.09 23.69
N ALA A 14 13.44 24.44 24.75
CA ALA A 14 12.33 23.73 25.36
C ALA A 14 11.01 24.55 25.36
N ALA A 15 10.01 24.01 26.07
CA ALA A 15 8.75 24.59 26.57
C ALA A 15 7.54 24.47 25.59
N ALA A 16 6.42 23.81 25.91
CA ALA A 16 5.53 23.74 27.09
C ALA A 16 4.32 24.68 26.99
N GLY A 17 3.12 24.11 27.14
CA GLY A 17 1.85 24.78 27.48
C GLY A 17 0.82 24.81 26.34
N LEU A 18 -0.49 24.77 26.56
CA LEU A 18 -1.34 24.42 27.70
C LEU A 18 -2.78 24.33 27.16
N VAL A 19 -3.60 23.46 27.75
CA VAL A 19 -4.96 23.03 27.38
C VAL A 19 -6.01 24.14 27.50
N VAL A 20 -7.03 24.16 26.62
CA VAL A 20 -8.39 24.63 26.98
C VAL A 20 -9.45 23.70 26.38
N ALA A 21 -10.28 23.17 27.27
CA ALA A 21 -11.51 22.43 26.98
C ALA A 21 -12.68 23.37 26.66
N GLY A 22 -13.59 22.96 25.77
CA GLY A 22 -14.84 23.65 25.49
C GLY A 22 -15.93 22.66 25.08
N ALA A 23 -17.04 22.70 25.79
CA ALA A 23 -18.05 21.67 25.91
C ALA A 23 -19.14 21.65 24.81
N LEU A 24 -19.55 20.42 24.48
CA LEU A 24 -20.91 19.92 24.23
C LEU A 24 -22.03 20.95 23.90
N LEU A 25 -22.57 20.85 22.68
CA LEU A 25 -23.98 21.14 22.43
C LEU A 25 -24.64 19.96 21.70
N ALA A 26 -25.68 19.47 22.37
CA ALA A 26 -26.59 18.44 21.95
C ALA A 26 -27.30 18.79 20.63
N GLY A 27 -27.40 17.80 19.76
CA GLY A 27 -28.26 17.83 18.58
C GLY A 27 -28.78 16.42 18.30
N CYS A 28 -29.79 15.99 19.05
CA CYS A 28 -30.61 14.84 18.67
C CYS A 28 -31.48 15.27 17.48
N GLY A 29 -31.07 14.89 16.27
CA GLY A 29 -31.88 14.98 15.06
C GLY A 29 -32.26 13.58 14.62
N GLU A 30 -33.41 13.11 15.09
CA GLU A 30 -34.02 11.87 14.64
C GLU A 30 -34.80 12.13 13.35
N SER A 31 -34.28 11.64 12.23
CA SER A 31 -34.97 11.64 10.93
C SER A 31 -34.90 10.26 10.31
N LYS A 32 -35.81 9.41 10.78
CA LYS A 32 -36.62 8.47 9.98
C LYS A 32 -35.93 7.86 8.75
N ALA A 33 -35.40 6.64 8.92
CA ALA A 33 -35.11 5.74 7.81
C ALA A 33 -36.39 5.49 7.00
N ALA A 34 -36.38 5.90 5.73
CA ALA A 34 -37.29 5.40 4.72
C ALA A 34 -36.71 4.08 4.19
N PRO A 35 -37.47 2.97 4.13
CA PRO A 35 -37.06 1.82 3.33
C PRO A 35 -37.07 2.25 1.86
N MET A 36 -35.95 2.06 1.16
CA MET A 36 -35.96 2.14 -0.30
C MET A 36 -36.56 0.86 -0.83
N ASP A 37 -37.61 1.01 -1.63
CA ASP A 37 -38.25 -0.04 -2.42
C ASP A 37 -37.22 -0.73 -3.34
N ASP A 38 -36.98 -2.02 -3.10
CA ASP A 38 -36.24 -2.91 -3.99
C ASP A 38 -37.08 -3.19 -5.25
N ALA A 39 -37.12 -2.20 -6.15
CA ALA A 39 -37.62 -2.35 -7.50
C ALA A 39 -36.43 -2.45 -8.47
N TYR A 40 -35.59 -3.48 -8.33
CA TYR A 40 -34.70 -3.88 -9.42
C TYR A 40 -35.36 -4.93 -10.28
N ALA A 41 -36.21 -4.43 -11.18
CA ALA A 41 -36.77 -5.20 -12.28
C ALA A 41 -35.81 -5.17 -13.48
N GLY A 42 -35.37 -6.35 -13.90
CA GLY A 42 -34.92 -6.62 -15.27
C GLY A 42 -33.45 -6.97 -15.42
N ASN A 43 -33.16 -8.26 -15.60
CA ASN A 43 -32.84 -8.73 -16.94
C ASN A 43 -33.10 -10.24 -17.08
N SER A 44 -33.95 -10.52 -18.06
CA SER A 44 -34.40 -11.78 -18.62
C SER A 44 -33.27 -12.71 -19.09
N GLY A 45 -33.48 -14.03 -18.98
CA GLY A 45 -32.73 -15.00 -19.78
C GLY A 45 -32.62 -16.41 -19.21
N GLU A 46 -33.72 -17.16 -19.25
CA GLU A 46 -33.78 -18.55 -19.78
C GLU A 46 -32.69 -19.55 -19.31
N THR A 47 -33.04 -20.48 -18.41
CA THR A 47 -33.36 -21.88 -18.76
C THR A 47 -33.42 -22.76 -17.51
N GLU A 48 -34.59 -23.35 -17.29
CA GLU A 48 -34.80 -24.51 -16.43
C GLU A 48 -34.35 -25.78 -17.17
N LYS A 49 -33.56 -26.65 -16.53
CA LYS A 49 -33.78 -28.11 -16.63
C LYS A 49 -33.01 -28.94 -15.58
N SER A 50 -33.80 -29.74 -14.87
CA SER A 50 -33.48 -31.06 -14.29
C SER A 50 -32.73 -31.16 -12.96
N GLN A 51 -33.51 -31.45 -11.92
CA GLN A 51 -33.13 -32.37 -10.84
C GLN A 51 -33.08 -33.81 -11.38
N GLU A 52 -32.14 -34.64 -10.89
CA GLU A 52 -32.39 -35.92 -10.19
C GLU A 52 -31.10 -36.75 -10.03
N GLU A 53 -30.72 -36.92 -8.76
CA GLU A 53 -30.27 -38.12 -8.05
C GLU A 53 -29.01 -38.96 -8.42
N GLN A 54 -28.22 -39.16 -7.35
CA GLN A 54 -27.38 -40.30 -6.95
C GLN A 54 -26.28 -40.84 -7.89
N SER A 55 -25.03 -40.75 -7.42
CA SER A 55 -24.30 -41.92 -6.89
C SER A 55 -22.98 -41.53 -6.21
N GLN A 56 -22.68 -42.23 -5.12
CA GLN A 56 -21.43 -42.17 -4.36
C GLN A 56 -20.24 -42.64 -5.21
N SER A 57 -19.08 -42.00 -5.09
CA SER A 57 -17.79 -42.66 -4.77
C SER A 57 -16.67 -41.64 -4.54
N GLN A 58 -15.84 -41.94 -3.54
CA GLN A 58 -14.63 -41.22 -3.15
C GLN A 58 -13.62 -41.10 -4.30
N SER A 59 -12.96 -39.95 -4.44
CA SER A 59 -11.49 -39.91 -4.51
C SER A 59 -10.95 -38.48 -4.40
N ASN A 60 -9.75 -38.45 -3.86
CA ASN A 60 -8.89 -37.36 -3.44
C ASN A 60 -8.42 -36.46 -4.60
N GLY A 61 -8.48 -35.14 -4.42
CA GLY A 61 -7.91 -34.19 -5.36
C GLY A 61 -8.12 -32.74 -4.89
N SER A 62 -7.20 -32.25 -4.09
CA SER A 62 -7.07 -30.82 -3.80
C SER A 62 -6.66 -30.10 -5.07
N ASP A 63 -7.55 -29.28 -5.64
CA ASP A 63 -7.17 -28.19 -6.53
C ASP A 63 -7.96 -26.97 -6.06
N SER A 64 -7.27 -26.12 -5.30
CA SER A 64 -7.71 -24.78 -4.99
C SER A 64 -7.95 -24.05 -6.31
N SER A 65 -9.21 -23.72 -6.54
CA SER A 65 -9.63 -22.73 -7.51
C SER A 65 -8.92 -21.42 -7.21
N ASP A 66 -7.83 -21.13 -7.93
CA ASP A 66 -7.30 -19.77 -8.04
C ASP A 66 -8.31 -18.98 -8.88
N SER A 67 -9.34 -18.47 -8.20
CA SER A 67 -10.17 -17.39 -8.72
C SER A 67 -9.31 -16.14 -8.76
N SER A 68 -8.50 -16.02 -9.82
CA SER A 68 -7.94 -14.75 -10.25
C SER A 68 -9.10 -13.88 -10.71
N SER A 69 -9.77 -13.26 -9.75
CA SER A 69 -10.53 -12.04 -9.97
C SER A 69 -9.51 -10.98 -10.36
N SER A 70 -9.18 -10.95 -11.66
CA SER A 70 -8.50 -9.82 -12.28
C SER A 70 -9.43 -8.63 -12.19
N HIS A 71 -9.40 -7.99 -11.02
CA HIS A 71 -9.70 -6.58 -10.91
C HIS A 71 -8.63 -5.87 -11.74
N ASN A 72 -8.98 -5.54 -12.98
CA ASN A 72 -8.27 -4.54 -13.77
C ASN A 72 -8.43 -3.20 -13.05
N ASP A 73 -7.57 -2.99 -12.07
CA ASP A 73 -7.40 -1.74 -11.35
C ASP A 73 -6.66 -0.75 -12.29
N PRO A 74 -7.20 0.45 -12.53
CA PRO A 74 -6.54 1.40 -13.40
C PRO A 74 -5.32 2.01 -12.68
N SER A 75 -4.12 1.53 -13.04
CA SER A 75 -2.78 2.13 -12.84
C SER A 75 -1.88 1.65 -11.67
N THR A 76 -2.10 0.49 -11.05
CA THR A 76 -1.01 -0.11 -10.24
C THR A 76 0.11 -0.65 -11.14
N THR A 77 1.37 -0.42 -10.76
CA THR A 77 2.50 -1.03 -11.47
C THR A 77 2.61 -2.50 -11.07
N THR A 78 2.68 -3.39 -12.05
CA THR A 78 2.90 -4.83 -11.85
C THR A 78 4.16 -5.28 -12.59
N SER A 79 4.68 -6.46 -12.23
CA SER A 79 5.78 -7.09 -12.94
C SER A 79 5.56 -8.60 -13.03
N ASP A 80 5.82 -9.15 -14.20
CA ASP A 80 5.84 -10.61 -14.43
C ASP A 80 7.24 -11.21 -14.16
N LYS A 81 8.23 -10.38 -13.81
CA LYS A 81 9.58 -10.86 -13.53
C LYS A 81 9.60 -11.58 -12.19
N LYS A 82 10.48 -12.57 -12.09
CA LYS A 82 10.72 -13.28 -10.83
C LYS A 82 11.73 -12.51 -9.99
N ASP A 83 11.48 -12.36 -8.69
CA ASP A 83 12.49 -11.90 -7.74
C ASP A 83 13.59 -12.96 -7.60
N THR A 84 14.80 -12.67 -8.10
CA THR A 84 15.96 -13.55 -7.99
C THR A 84 16.77 -13.32 -6.73
N GLY A 85 16.54 -12.22 -6.02
CA GLY A 85 17.32 -11.82 -4.84
C GLY A 85 18.65 -11.15 -5.17
N ASN A 86 18.94 -10.92 -6.45
CA ASN A 86 20.12 -10.22 -6.96
C ASN A 86 19.65 -9.06 -7.83
N TYR A 87 19.93 -7.83 -7.38
CA TYR A 87 19.35 -6.63 -7.97
C TYR A 87 20.38 -5.85 -8.79
N LYS A 88 19.95 -5.35 -9.94
CA LYS A 88 20.69 -4.37 -10.72
C LYS A 88 20.62 -3.02 -10.02
N ASP A 89 21.72 -2.30 -10.06
CA ASP A 89 21.77 -0.90 -9.67
C ASP A 89 20.96 -0.06 -10.66
N GLY A 90 20.27 0.96 -10.14
CA GLY A 90 19.47 1.84 -10.98
C GLY A 90 18.35 2.55 -10.21
N ASN A 91 17.55 3.29 -10.97
CA ASN A 91 16.39 4.01 -10.48
C ASN A 91 15.12 3.31 -10.97
N TYR A 92 14.23 2.99 -10.04
CA TYR A 92 13.00 2.26 -10.30
C TYR A 92 11.83 3.12 -9.84
N SER A 93 10.79 3.22 -10.66
CA SER A 93 9.58 3.98 -10.35
C SER A 93 8.40 3.02 -10.37
N ILE A 94 7.71 2.91 -9.23
CA ILE A 94 6.62 1.96 -9.04
C ILE A 94 5.44 2.72 -8.45
N ASN A 95 4.29 2.62 -9.08
CA ASN A 95 3.04 3.13 -8.52
C ASN A 95 2.39 2.06 -7.63
N GLY A 96 2.00 2.46 -6.42
CA GLY A 96 1.19 1.65 -5.50
C GLY A 96 -0.12 2.36 -5.16
N GLN A 97 -1.26 1.67 -5.37
CA GLN A 97 -2.59 2.15 -5.01
C GLN A 97 -3.12 1.46 -3.75
N TYR A 98 -3.97 2.16 -3.00
CA TYR A 98 -4.63 1.66 -1.80
C TYR A 98 -5.94 2.41 -1.52
N GLY A 99 -6.69 1.94 -0.53
CA GLY A 99 -8.05 2.41 -0.24
C GLY A 99 -9.08 1.30 -0.47
N PRO A 100 -10.32 1.41 0.05
CA PRO A 100 -11.36 0.40 -0.16
C PRO A 100 -11.69 0.19 -1.64
N VAL A 101 -11.48 1.21 -2.47
CA VAL A 101 -11.72 1.16 -3.92
C VAL A 101 -10.52 1.64 -4.75
N GLY A 102 -9.33 1.74 -4.14
CA GLY A 102 -8.11 2.17 -4.83
C GLY A 102 -8.02 3.67 -5.11
N GLU A 103 -8.66 4.50 -4.29
CA GLU A 103 -8.74 5.95 -4.53
C GLU A 103 -7.45 6.73 -4.20
N ASP A 104 -6.60 6.21 -3.31
CA ASP A 104 -5.33 6.83 -2.93
C ASP A 104 -4.16 6.10 -3.62
N SER A 105 -3.14 6.83 -4.04
CA SER A 105 -1.92 6.21 -4.56
C SER A 105 -0.62 6.91 -4.15
N ILE A 106 0.49 6.21 -4.32
CA ILE A 106 1.85 6.72 -4.15
C ILE A 106 2.72 6.30 -5.33
N ASP A 107 3.55 7.21 -5.83
CA ASP A 107 4.68 6.86 -6.67
C ASP A 107 5.92 6.69 -5.81
N VAL A 108 6.54 5.52 -5.92
CA VAL A 108 7.75 5.14 -5.21
C VAL A 108 8.91 5.20 -6.19
N HIS A 109 9.78 6.18 -6.01
CA HIS A 109 11.04 6.28 -6.73
C HIS A 109 12.15 5.74 -5.84
N LEU A 110 12.63 4.54 -6.20
CA LEU A 110 13.66 3.81 -5.47
C LEU A 110 14.99 3.86 -6.23
N THR A 111 16.06 4.23 -5.54
CA THR A 111 17.43 4.09 -6.06
C THR A 111 18.09 2.91 -5.38
N ILE A 112 18.57 1.96 -6.19
CA ILE A 112 19.24 0.75 -5.74
C ILE A 112 20.71 0.85 -6.11
N LYS A 113 21.57 0.49 -5.16
CA LYS A 113 23.02 0.42 -5.35
C LYS A 113 23.62 -0.71 -4.53
N ASP A 114 24.45 -1.53 -5.16
CA ASP A 114 25.07 -2.71 -4.56
C ASP A 114 24.04 -3.64 -3.88
N GLY A 115 22.81 -3.71 -4.42
CA GLY A 115 21.70 -4.49 -3.85
C GLY A 115 21.00 -3.86 -2.63
N ASN A 116 21.38 -2.65 -2.24
CA ASN A 116 20.81 -1.91 -1.12
C ASN A 116 19.98 -0.71 -1.60
N VAL A 117 19.08 -0.26 -0.72
CA VAL A 117 18.33 0.98 -0.91
C VAL A 117 19.24 2.16 -0.62
N GLU A 118 19.54 2.98 -1.64
CA GLU A 118 20.34 4.20 -1.49
C GLU A 118 19.45 5.42 -1.23
N THR A 119 18.28 5.51 -1.86
CA THR A 119 17.35 6.63 -1.67
C THR A 119 15.94 6.23 -2.04
N VAL A 120 14.96 6.72 -1.27
CA VAL A 120 13.53 6.62 -1.60
C VAL A 120 12.93 8.01 -1.68
N ASN A 121 12.24 8.31 -2.78
CA ASN A 121 11.38 9.48 -2.90
C ASN A 121 9.93 9.04 -3.12
N ILE A 122 9.03 9.56 -2.30
CA ILE A 122 7.60 9.24 -2.34
C ILE A 122 6.84 10.46 -2.82
N ILE A 123 6.04 10.28 -3.87
CA ILE A 123 5.08 11.29 -4.33
C ILE A 123 3.69 10.74 -4.04
N GLY A 124 2.97 11.40 -3.14
CA GLY A 124 1.62 11.01 -2.76
C GLY A 124 0.56 11.62 -3.69
N HIS A 125 -0.45 10.82 -4.04
CA HIS A 125 -1.65 11.23 -4.75
C HIS A 125 -2.87 10.93 -3.88
N PRO A 126 -3.16 11.80 -2.88
CA PRO A 126 -4.23 11.55 -1.94
C PRO A 126 -5.58 12.00 -2.49
N PHE A 127 -6.61 11.20 -2.24
CA PHE A 127 -8.01 11.54 -2.50
C PHE A 127 -8.59 12.44 -1.40
N THR A 128 -8.15 12.26 -0.15
CA THR A 128 -8.64 13.02 1.01
C THR A 128 -7.55 13.81 1.72
N THR A 129 -7.92 14.84 2.47
CA THR A 129 -6.97 15.60 3.33
C THR A 129 -6.33 14.72 4.40
N ILE A 130 -7.06 13.72 4.91
CA ILE A 130 -6.53 12.77 5.91
C ILE A 130 -5.42 11.92 5.26
N SER A 131 -5.69 11.37 4.07
CA SER A 131 -4.71 10.61 3.29
C SER A 131 -3.47 11.44 2.98
N LYS A 132 -3.65 12.72 2.61
CA LYS A 132 -2.55 13.65 2.35
C LYS A 132 -1.61 13.77 3.56
N ASN A 133 -2.15 13.99 4.75
CA ASN A 133 -1.34 14.15 5.96
C ASN A 133 -0.52 12.87 6.24
N HIS A 134 -1.14 11.70 6.10
CA HIS A 134 -0.45 10.42 6.28
C HIS A 134 0.63 10.17 5.22
N GLN A 135 0.36 10.46 3.95
CA GLN A 135 1.34 10.32 2.87
C GLN A 135 2.53 11.27 3.05
N ASP A 136 2.26 12.54 3.41
CA ASP A 136 3.31 13.53 3.66
C ASP A 136 4.21 13.12 4.84
N ASP A 137 3.62 12.62 5.92
CA ASP A 137 4.39 12.19 7.09
C ASP A 137 5.14 10.88 6.84
N PHE A 138 4.56 9.96 6.06
CA PHE A 138 5.25 8.78 5.57
C PHE A 138 6.47 9.15 4.73
N ALA A 139 6.32 10.03 3.74
CA ALA A 139 7.39 10.46 2.84
C ALA A 139 8.58 11.09 3.59
N LYS A 140 8.31 11.88 4.64
CA LYS A 140 9.35 12.47 5.50
C LYS A 140 10.09 11.43 6.34
N ALA A 141 9.40 10.38 6.77
CA ALA A 141 9.94 9.41 7.72
C ALA A 141 10.61 8.19 7.05
N ILE A 142 10.19 7.80 5.85
CA ILE A 142 10.55 6.51 5.26
C ILE A 142 12.05 6.32 5.07
N ASN A 143 12.79 7.36 4.65
CA ASN A 143 14.25 7.26 4.47
C ASN A 143 14.98 6.92 5.78
N GLY A 144 14.49 7.40 6.94
CA GLY A 144 15.05 7.00 8.23
C GLY A 144 14.85 5.52 8.58
N VAL A 145 13.94 4.84 7.87
CA VAL A 145 13.63 3.42 8.06
C VAL A 145 14.34 2.55 7.02
N VAL A 146 14.52 2.99 5.77
CA VAL A 146 14.97 2.12 4.67
C VAL A 146 16.37 2.40 4.15
N ASP A 147 16.93 3.58 4.41
CA ASP A 147 18.22 3.98 3.87
C ASP A 147 19.35 3.03 4.29
N GLY A 148 20.15 2.61 3.31
CA GLY A 148 21.26 1.67 3.45
C GLY A 148 20.86 0.22 3.69
N LYS A 149 19.56 -0.11 3.82
CA LYS A 149 19.12 -1.48 4.07
C LYS A 149 19.16 -2.33 2.78
N PRO A 150 19.44 -3.63 2.87
CA PRO A 150 19.35 -4.52 1.73
C PRO A 150 17.91 -4.53 1.20
N LEU A 151 17.74 -4.45 -0.13
CA LEU A 151 16.40 -4.51 -0.72
C LEU A 151 15.77 -5.90 -0.53
N LYS A 152 16.61 -6.94 -0.48
CA LYS A 152 16.20 -8.34 -0.34
C LYS A 152 15.44 -8.54 0.96
N GLY A 153 14.18 -8.94 0.85
CA GLY A 153 13.32 -9.17 2.01
C GLY A 153 12.98 -7.91 2.82
N LEU A 154 13.31 -6.72 2.32
CA LEU A 154 12.96 -5.47 2.99
C LEU A 154 11.43 -5.34 3.07
N LYS A 155 10.97 -5.13 4.30
CA LYS A 155 9.61 -4.70 4.63
C LYS A 155 9.68 -3.67 5.73
N VAL A 156 8.72 -2.76 5.72
CA VAL A 156 8.55 -1.77 6.79
C VAL A 156 7.27 -2.07 7.55
N ASP A 157 7.30 -1.81 8.86
CA ASP A 157 6.10 -1.75 9.68
C ASP A 157 5.33 -0.44 9.39
N LYS A 158 4.35 -0.14 10.24
CA LYS A 158 3.64 1.15 10.18
C LYS A 158 4.61 2.32 10.41
N VAL A 159 4.88 3.08 9.35
CA VAL A 159 5.71 4.30 9.42
C VAL A 159 4.81 5.51 9.64
N ALA A 160 5.17 6.37 10.60
CA ALA A 160 4.48 7.63 10.91
C ALA A 160 2.95 7.52 11.10
N GLY A 161 2.45 6.36 11.54
CA GLY A 161 1.01 6.12 11.71
C GLY A 161 0.25 5.79 10.41
N ALA A 162 0.91 5.79 9.26
CA ALA A 162 0.31 5.57 7.95
C ALA A 162 0.34 4.09 7.53
N SER A 163 -0.52 3.25 8.11
CA SER A 163 -0.52 1.79 7.84
C SER A 163 -0.76 1.46 6.37
N TRP A 164 -1.81 2.03 5.77
CA TRP A 164 -2.16 1.72 4.37
C TRP A 164 -1.09 2.17 3.39
N THR A 165 -0.49 3.35 3.61
CA THR A 165 0.64 3.82 2.81
C THR A 165 1.87 2.91 2.98
N SER A 166 2.11 2.40 4.20
CA SER A 166 3.19 1.44 4.46
C SER A 166 2.95 0.11 3.74
N ASP A 167 1.70 -0.37 3.71
CA ASP A 167 1.33 -1.58 2.98
C ASP A 167 1.48 -1.41 1.46
N ALA A 168 1.04 -0.28 0.91
CA ALA A 168 1.22 0.07 -0.49
C ALA A 168 2.72 0.15 -0.86
N PHE A 169 3.53 0.76 0.00
CA PHE A 169 4.97 0.81 -0.19
C PHE A 169 5.62 -0.58 -0.15
N ASN A 170 5.20 -1.47 0.76
CA ASN A 170 5.69 -2.84 0.80
C ASN A 170 5.36 -3.62 -0.48
N LYS A 171 4.17 -3.43 -1.05
CA LYS A 171 3.81 -3.99 -2.37
C LYS A 171 4.68 -3.39 -3.47
N ALA A 172 4.94 -2.08 -3.42
CA ALA A 172 5.84 -1.45 -4.38
C ALA A 172 7.27 -1.98 -4.29
N LEU A 173 7.77 -2.31 -3.08
CA LEU A 173 9.06 -2.99 -2.90
C LEU A 173 9.07 -4.40 -3.49
N GLU A 174 7.95 -5.13 -3.46
CA GLU A 174 7.83 -6.45 -4.09
C GLU A 174 8.00 -6.32 -5.62
N VAL A 175 7.32 -5.37 -6.25
CA VAL A 175 7.45 -5.08 -7.68
C VAL A 175 8.85 -4.55 -8.02
N ALA A 176 9.41 -3.67 -7.18
CA ALA A 176 10.76 -3.15 -7.37
C ALA A 176 11.81 -4.27 -7.36
N ARG A 177 11.67 -5.27 -6.50
CA ARG A 177 12.56 -6.44 -6.47
C ARG A 177 12.46 -7.25 -7.75
N GLN A 178 11.26 -7.45 -8.27
CA GLN A 178 11.04 -8.16 -9.54
C GLN A 178 11.66 -7.39 -10.71
N GLU A 179 11.41 -6.08 -10.80
CA GLU A 179 11.93 -5.21 -11.86
C GLU A 179 13.45 -5.06 -11.81
N ALA A 180 14.03 -4.99 -10.60
CA ALA A 180 15.46 -4.89 -10.42
C ALA A 180 16.20 -6.22 -10.57
N SER A 181 15.49 -7.36 -10.61
CA SER A 181 16.13 -8.67 -10.63
C SER A 181 17.00 -8.88 -11.86
N ILE A 182 18.23 -9.35 -11.63
CA ILE A 182 19.10 -9.87 -12.67
C ILE A 182 18.53 -11.24 -13.08
N GLN A 183 18.10 -11.33 -14.33
CA GLN A 183 17.59 -12.56 -14.92
C GLN A 183 18.76 -13.38 -15.49
N GLU A 184 18.66 -14.70 -15.37
CA GLU A 184 19.59 -15.69 -15.97
C GLU A 184 19.36 -15.87 -17.48
#